data_AF-K9R5P3-F1
#
_entry.id   AF-K9R5P3-F1
#
_cell.length_a   1.000
_cell.length_b   1.000
_cell.length_c   1.000
_cell.angle_alpha   90.00
_cell.angle_beta   90.00
_cell.angle_gamma   90.00
#
_symmetry.space_group_name_H-M   'P 1'
#
loop_
_entity.id
_entity.type
_entity.pdbx_description
1 polymer ?
#
loop_
_entity_poly.entity_id
_entity_poly.type
_entity_poly.pdbx_seq_one_letter_code
_entity_poly.pdbx_strand_id
1 'polypeptide(L)'
;MYEAFIDLDELVVRCRDKQAKQFIKEAVACYKAGAYRSCIVATWNAVVFDFLHKLRELQLLGDKEASQLLEKFEKLSSEKKVKELWQFESDIPKTALKPFELISNVEMSDIERLFEDRSRCAHPSMTSLEEPFEATAELARYHLRSAVTHLLERPPVQGRAARERIFKDIKSEYFPTDSQLAITYFQKSPLARARLTLIKDIVLGLTVSLLTENLPDDERARQFSAIDAISSMYPEKIREILNDKLSDIILNKVNDENWDKVIIYLGKINIWDYLTEPCQIKGVAFIEKLKLVKRKWYAESASRENLEILLIANRIFFLKDAVKTKLQLPLKELIIIKPYCQDKPQYHLINEQIKPLLEKAIPQANFDELISMMTESSCSLNEKIQPYLIDKIKGLSLEELLDTCQYYKRFSSKKKLKILTDILETPVTKLFEQAKVDDLIEIIAKYYNDKLFEELFKSFLKDNIPKIIHRFKLSSSYPNAASNANLLNEAADFISLPQWKEILKAFFESNEIYCSHGCTSAFESLFKKSIELDVSVKPYWLSFREKLNSLNDLGTNERYINSLKNVIDSQLELE
;
A
#
# COMPACT_ATOMS: atom_id res chain seq x y z
N MET A 1 0.14 -26.74 31.21
CA MET A 1 -0.80 -26.89 32.34
C MET A 1 -0.57 -28.28 32.91
N TYR A 2 0.06 -28.40 34.08
CA TYR A 2 0.25 -29.70 34.75
C TYR A 2 -1.06 -30.05 35.45
N GLU A 3 -1.84 -30.98 34.89
CA GLU A 3 -3.03 -31.51 35.58
C GLU A 3 -2.60 -32.29 36.81
N ALA A 4 -3.15 -31.90 37.97
CA ALA A 4 -2.65 -32.28 39.29
C ALA A 4 -2.99 -33.71 39.71
N PHE A 5 -3.92 -34.40 39.03
CA PHE A 5 -4.12 -35.85 39.20
C PHE A 5 -4.98 -36.36 38.04
N ILE A 6 -4.39 -37.13 37.11
CA ILE A 6 -5.12 -37.74 35.99
C ILE A 6 -5.57 -39.13 36.43
N ASP A 7 -6.83 -39.47 36.15
CA ASP A 7 -7.37 -40.81 36.44
C ASP A 7 -6.75 -41.88 35.52
N LEU A 8 -6.58 -43.11 36.02
CA LEU A 8 -5.93 -44.17 35.24
C LEU A 8 -6.76 -44.60 34.03
N ASP A 9 -8.09 -44.59 34.14
CA ASP A 9 -8.97 -44.91 33.02
C ASP A 9 -8.96 -43.76 31.99
N GLU A 10 -8.72 -42.52 32.42
CA GLU A 10 -8.48 -41.40 31.52
C GLU A 10 -7.18 -41.57 30.71
N LEU A 11 -6.09 -42.05 31.34
CA LEU A 11 -4.84 -42.36 30.63
C LEU A 11 -5.06 -43.41 29.52
N VAL A 12 -5.88 -44.42 29.77
CA VAL A 12 -6.26 -45.41 28.75
C VAL A 12 -6.95 -44.75 27.56
N VAL A 13 -7.84 -43.78 27.81
CA VAL A 13 -8.57 -43.08 26.74
C VAL A 13 -7.63 -42.26 25.87
N ARG A 14 -6.63 -41.60 26.47
CA ARG A 14 -5.63 -40.75 25.77
C ARG A 14 -4.71 -41.52 24.81
N CYS A 15 -4.55 -42.83 24.99
CA CYS A 15 -3.75 -43.66 24.09
C CYS A 15 -4.35 -43.69 22.67
N ARG A 16 -3.54 -43.34 21.66
CA ARG A 16 -3.98 -43.26 20.25
C ARG A 16 -4.06 -44.63 19.59
N ASP A 17 -2.97 -45.41 19.66
CA ASP A 17 -2.90 -46.71 19.00
C ASP A 17 -3.76 -47.76 19.72
N LYS A 18 -4.44 -48.61 18.94
CA LYS A 18 -5.37 -49.62 19.46
C LYS A 18 -4.63 -50.75 20.18
N GLN A 19 -3.46 -51.18 19.70
CA GLN A 19 -2.68 -52.25 20.33
C GLN A 19 -2.01 -51.76 21.61
N ALA A 20 -1.31 -50.62 21.57
CA ALA A 20 -0.72 -50.00 22.74
C ALA A 20 -1.77 -49.73 23.83
N LYS A 21 -2.98 -49.30 23.45
CA LYS A 21 -4.11 -49.12 24.37
C LYS A 21 -4.56 -50.41 25.06
N GLN A 22 -4.47 -51.56 24.40
CA GLN A 22 -4.77 -52.85 25.05
C GLN A 22 -3.73 -53.16 26.15
N PHE A 23 -2.44 -52.97 25.87
CA PHE A 23 -1.39 -53.13 26.88
C PHE A 23 -1.50 -52.14 28.03
N ILE A 24 -1.92 -50.89 27.79
CA ILE A 24 -2.19 -49.94 28.88
C ILE A 24 -3.42 -50.36 29.70
N LYS A 25 -4.46 -50.93 29.09
CA LYS A 25 -5.59 -51.52 29.86
C LYS A 25 -5.12 -52.66 30.76
N GLU A 26 -4.25 -53.54 30.26
CA GLU A 26 -3.65 -54.61 31.06
C GLU A 26 -2.80 -54.04 32.20
N ALA A 27 -1.99 -53.01 31.92
CA ALA A 27 -1.18 -52.34 32.93
C ALA A 27 -2.05 -51.71 34.03
N VAL A 28 -3.15 -51.03 33.67
CA VAL A 28 -4.12 -50.46 34.63
C VAL A 28 -4.83 -51.55 35.43
N ALA A 29 -5.17 -52.69 34.81
CA ALA A 29 -5.74 -53.83 35.54
C ALA A 29 -4.74 -54.40 36.56
N CYS A 30 -3.47 -54.57 36.17
CA CYS A 30 -2.39 -54.97 37.08
C CYS A 30 -2.22 -53.98 38.22
N TYR A 31 -2.26 -52.69 37.94
CA TYR A 31 -2.19 -51.64 38.94
C TYR A 31 -3.33 -51.74 39.96
N LYS A 32 -4.58 -51.84 39.49
CA LYS A 32 -5.77 -51.96 40.33
C LYS A 32 -5.76 -53.23 41.18
N ALA A 33 -5.12 -54.30 40.70
CA ALA A 33 -4.93 -55.55 41.42
C ALA A 33 -3.72 -55.57 42.39
N GLY A 34 -2.95 -54.48 42.48
CA GLY A 34 -1.74 -54.41 43.30
C GLY A 34 -0.51 -55.12 42.71
N ALA A 35 -0.59 -55.58 41.46
CA ALA A 35 0.50 -56.24 40.74
C ALA A 35 1.41 -55.22 40.04
N TYR A 36 2.08 -54.37 40.81
CA TYR A 36 2.83 -53.21 40.30
C TYR A 36 4.01 -53.58 39.37
N ARG A 37 4.68 -54.71 39.61
CA ARG A 37 5.73 -55.22 38.71
C ARG A 37 5.17 -55.53 37.32
N SER A 38 4.04 -56.24 37.27
CA SER A 38 3.37 -56.58 36.01
C SER A 38 2.83 -55.33 35.31
N CYS A 39 2.36 -54.34 36.07
CA CYS A 39 1.96 -53.03 35.54
C CYS A 39 3.11 -52.35 34.79
N ILE A 40 4.31 -52.29 35.38
CA ILE A 40 5.49 -51.67 34.75
C ILE A 40 5.90 -52.44 33.48
N VAL A 41 5.91 -53.78 33.53
CA VAL A 41 6.24 -54.62 32.37
C VAL A 41 5.23 -54.40 31.22
N ALA A 42 3.93 -54.40 31.50
CA ALA A 42 2.89 -54.15 30.50
C ALA A 42 2.96 -52.72 29.93
N THR A 43 3.32 -51.73 30.76
CA THR A 43 3.52 -50.34 30.31
C THR A 43 4.66 -50.24 29.30
N TRP A 44 5.78 -50.94 29.52
CA TRP A 44 6.86 -50.98 28.55
C TRP A 44 6.46 -51.66 27.24
N ASN A 45 5.72 -52.77 27.30
CA ASN A 45 5.19 -53.40 26.09
C ASN A 45 4.36 -52.41 25.27
N ALA A 46 3.51 -51.62 25.93
CA ALA A 46 2.74 -50.58 25.26
C ALA A 46 3.63 -49.54 24.55
N VAL A 47 4.75 -49.13 25.16
CA VAL A 47 5.75 -48.23 24.55
C VAL A 47 6.36 -48.84 23.29
N VAL A 48 6.76 -50.12 23.34
CA VAL A 48 7.36 -50.81 22.18
C VAL A 48 6.38 -50.88 21.00
N PHE A 49 5.13 -51.31 21.25
CA PHE A 49 4.12 -51.42 20.20
C PHE A 49 3.71 -50.06 19.64
N ASP A 50 3.53 -49.05 20.49
CA ASP A 50 3.24 -47.68 20.05
C ASP A 50 4.37 -47.10 19.18
N PHE A 51 5.63 -47.32 19.58
CA PHE A 51 6.79 -46.89 18.80
C PHE A 51 6.82 -47.55 17.41
N LEU A 52 6.62 -48.86 17.32
CA LEU A 52 6.56 -49.57 16.04
C LEU A 52 5.39 -49.10 15.17
N HIS A 53 4.21 -48.87 15.75
CA HIS A 53 3.06 -48.35 15.02
C HIS A 53 3.35 -46.95 14.46
N LYS A 54 4.00 -46.10 15.26
CA LYS A 54 4.45 -44.77 14.83
C LYS A 54 5.44 -44.81 13.69
N LEU A 55 6.40 -45.73 13.71
CA LEU A 55 7.29 -45.94 12.57
C LEU A 55 6.52 -46.35 11.32
N ARG A 56 5.47 -47.18 11.44
CA ARG A 56 4.64 -47.59 10.30
C ARG A 56 3.85 -46.41 9.74
N GLU A 57 3.28 -45.58 10.61
CA GLU A 57 2.65 -44.31 10.19
C GLU A 57 3.64 -43.42 9.44
N LEU A 58 4.88 -43.29 9.92
CA LEU A 58 5.93 -42.52 9.25
C LEU A 58 6.36 -43.12 7.91
N GLN A 59 6.47 -44.45 7.82
CA GLN A 59 6.74 -45.16 6.56
C GLN A 59 5.64 -44.89 5.52
N LEU A 60 4.36 -44.93 5.93
CA LEU A 60 3.24 -44.60 5.06
C LEU A 60 3.26 -43.14 4.58
N LEU A 61 3.85 -42.24 5.38
CA LEU A 61 4.09 -40.84 5.02
C LEU A 61 5.38 -40.64 4.19
N GLY A 62 6.09 -41.71 3.84
CA GLY A 62 7.28 -41.67 2.99
C GLY A 62 8.61 -41.45 3.73
N ASP A 63 8.65 -41.60 5.05
CA ASP A 63 9.88 -41.44 5.82
C ASP A 63 10.83 -42.64 5.59
N LYS A 64 11.98 -42.36 4.97
CA LYS A 64 13.00 -43.38 4.63
C LYS A 64 13.71 -43.94 5.86
N GLU A 65 13.95 -43.15 6.89
CA GLU A 65 14.62 -43.62 8.11
C GLU A 65 13.71 -44.55 8.90
N ALA A 66 12.41 -44.20 9.00
CA ALA A 66 11.41 -45.08 9.60
C ALA A 66 11.30 -46.41 8.84
N SER A 67 11.33 -46.35 7.50
CA SER A 67 11.27 -47.54 6.65
C SER A 67 12.46 -48.49 6.89
N GLN A 68 13.68 -47.95 6.92
CA GLN A 68 14.89 -48.73 7.19
C GLN A 68 14.88 -49.36 8.60
N LEU A 69 14.39 -48.62 9.60
CA LEU A 69 14.34 -49.11 10.96
C LEU A 69 13.30 -50.23 11.14
N LEU A 70 12.14 -50.12 10.47
CA LEU A 70 11.13 -51.17 10.44
C LEU A 70 11.63 -52.43 9.73
N GLU A 71 12.24 -52.30 8.56
CA GLU A 71 12.83 -53.44 7.84
C GLU A 71 13.90 -54.15 8.70
N LYS A 72 14.72 -53.38 9.43
CA LYS A 72 15.68 -53.93 10.39
C LYS A 72 14.96 -54.73 11.48
N PHE A 73 13.90 -54.18 12.08
CA PHE A 73 13.13 -54.87 13.12
C PHE A 73 12.48 -56.16 12.59
N GLU A 74 11.83 -56.11 11.42
CA GLU A 74 11.19 -57.27 10.80
C GLU A 74 12.20 -58.38 10.47
N LYS A 75 13.38 -58.01 9.96
CA LYS A 75 14.48 -58.94 9.74
C LYS A 75 14.94 -59.60 11.04
N LEU A 76 15.22 -58.82 12.08
CA LEU A 76 15.64 -59.35 13.39
C LEU A 76 14.59 -60.27 14.01
N SER A 77 13.31 -59.93 13.86
CA SER A 77 12.18 -60.73 14.33
C SER A 77 12.09 -62.07 13.59
N SER A 78 12.20 -62.04 12.25
CA SER A 78 12.16 -63.25 11.40
C SER A 78 13.32 -64.22 11.67
N GLU A 79 14.53 -63.69 11.93
CA GLU A 79 15.73 -64.46 12.26
C GLU A 79 15.81 -64.88 13.74
N LYS A 80 14.82 -64.51 14.58
CA LYS A 80 14.76 -64.82 16.02
C LYS A 80 16.01 -64.40 16.80
N LYS A 81 16.60 -63.27 16.44
CA LYS A 81 17.81 -62.71 17.07
C LYS A 81 17.48 -62.01 18.40
N VAL A 82 17.30 -62.80 19.46
CA VAL A 82 16.80 -62.33 20.77
C VAL A 82 17.65 -61.21 21.38
N LYS A 83 18.98 -61.31 21.30
CA LYS A 83 19.90 -60.31 21.87
C LYS A 83 19.79 -58.97 21.14
N GLU A 84 19.67 -59.01 19.83
CA GLU A 84 19.56 -57.84 18.96
C GLU A 84 18.17 -57.20 19.04
N LEU A 85 17.11 -57.99 19.25
CA LEU A 85 15.77 -57.48 19.54
C LEU A 85 15.73 -56.76 20.89
N TRP A 86 16.38 -57.33 21.91
CA TRP A 86 16.53 -56.65 23.20
C TRP A 86 17.33 -55.35 23.06
N GLN A 87 18.42 -55.36 22.29
CA GLN A 87 19.19 -54.15 22.00
C GLN A 87 18.33 -53.09 21.30
N PHE A 88 17.51 -53.50 20.33
CA PHE A 88 16.55 -52.61 19.66
C PHE A 88 15.59 -51.97 20.67
N GLU A 89 14.98 -52.76 21.57
CA GLU A 89 14.11 -52.24 22.63
C GLU A 89 14.84 -51.25 23.55
N SER A 90 16.05 -51.60 23.97
CA SER A 90 16.86 -50.73 24.86
C SER A 90 17.23 -49.39 24.21
N ASP A 91 17.33 -49.35 22.88
CA ASP A 91 17.66 -48.15 22.11
C ASP A 91 16.43 -47.32 21.71
N ILE A 92 15.20 -47.78 22.02
CA ILE A 92 13.96 -47.03 21.73
C ILE A 92 14.01 -45.60 22.28
N PRO A 93 14.42 -45.31 23.52
CA PRO A 93 14.41 -43.92 24.03
C PRO A 93 15.32 -43.00 23.21
N LYS A 94 16.53 -43.48 22.85
CA LYS A 94 17.49 -42.76 22.02
C LYS A 94 16.97 -42.56 20.60
N THR A 95 16.33 -43.57 20.05
CA THR A 95 15.80 -43.57 18.69
C THR A 95 14.53 -42.71 18.59
N ALA A 96 13.68 -42.75 19.61
CA ALA A 96 12.53 -41.87 19.74
C ALA A 96 12.94 -40.41 19.90
N LEU A 97 14.10 -40.10 20.49
CA LEU A 97 14.61 -38.73 20.57
C LEU A 97 15.31 -38.27 19.28
N LYS A 98 16.38 -38.97 18.85
CA LYS A 98 17.35 -38.43 17.88
C LYS A 98 16.82 -38.43 16.43
N PRO A 99 16.52 -39.58 15.80
CA PRO A 99 16.05 -39.59 14.42
C PRO A 99 14.60 -39.12 14.27
N PHE A 100 13.72 -39.43 15.24
CA PHE A 100 12.27 -39.21 15.06
C PHE A 100 11.67 -38.08 15.89
N GLU A 101 12.40 -37.55 16.87
CA GLU A 101 11.90 -36.46 17.72
C GLU A 101 10.44 -36.71 18.22
N LEU A 102 10.18 -37.92 18.73
CA LEU A 102 8.90 -38.32 19.35
C LEU A 102 8.83 -37.89 20.82
N ILE A 103 9.97 -37.91 21.52
CA ILE A 103 10.12 -37.47 22.93
C ILE A 103 11.23 -36.41 23.09
N SER A 104 11.18 -35.58 24.14
CA SER A 104 12.19 -34.58 24.48
C SER A 104 13.35 -35.16 25.29
N ASN A 105 14.41 -34.39 25.56
CA ASN A 105 15.53 -34.84 26.40
C ASN A 105 15.09 -35.23 27.82
N VAL A 106 14.19 -34.46 28.43
CA VAL A 106 13.67 -34.76 29.77
C VAL A 106 12.84 -36.04 29.74
N GLU A 107 11.97 -36.14 28.73
CA GLU A 107 11.08 -37.29 28.55
C GLU A 107 11.85 -38.57 28.22
N MET A 108 12.98 -38.46 27.51
CA MET A 108 13.89 -39.58 27.25
C MET A 108 14.36 -40.21 28.56
N SER A 109 14.75 -39.42 29.55
CA SER A 109 15.19 -39.94 30.86
C SER A 109 14.08 -40.73 31.54
N ASP A 110 12.82 -40.31 31.42
CA ASP A 110 11.69 -41.03 32.01
C ASP A 110 11.41 -42.37 31.32
N ILE A 111 11.51 -42.41 29.99
CA ILE A 111 11.31 -43.64 29.22
C ILE A 111 12.51 -44.60 29.40
N GLU A 112 13.75 -44.09 29.52
CA GLU A 112 14.92 -44.89 29.89
C GLU A 112 14.75 -45.51 31.27
N ARG A 113 14.30 -44.73 32.26
CA ARG A 113 14.02 -45.23 33.61
C ARG A 113 12.94 -46.32 33.62
N LEU A 114 11.89 -46.17 32.81
CA LEU A 114 10.87 -47.20 32.62
C LEU A 114 11.48 -48.52 32.14
N PHE A 115 12.39 -48.48 31.16
CA PHE A 115 13.07 -49.68 30.67
C PHE A 115 13.94 -50.35 31.75
N GLU A 116 14.69 -49.55 32.52
CA GLU A 116 15.51 -50.04 33.63
C GLU A 116 14.68 -50.71 34.72
N ASP A 117 13.61 -50.05 35.19
CA ASP A 117 12.72 -50.60 36.21
C ASP A 117 11.93 -51.80 35.69
N ARG A 118 11.53 -51.82 34.40
CA ARG A 118 10.95 -53.00 33.76
C ARG A 118 11.90 -54.19 33.80
N SER A 119 13.19 -53.96 33.55
CA SER A 119 14.20 -55.02 33.56
C SER A 119 14.36 -55.62 34.97
N ARG A 120 14.35 -54.78 36.01
CA ARG A 120 14.31 -55.22 37.42
C ARG A 120 13.03 -55.98 37.77
N CYS A 121 11.88 -55.51 37.28
CA CYS A 121 10.59 -56.18 37.51
C CYS A 121 10.52 -57.57 36.87
N ALA A 122 11.07 -57.73 35.66
CA ALA A 122 11.04 -58.98 34.91
C ALA A 122 12.07 -60.01 35.41
N HIS A 123 13.20 -59.54 35.96
CA HIS A 123 14.28 -60.39 36.46
C HIS A 123 14.72 -60.00 37.88
N PRO A 124 13.87 -60.19 38.91
CA PRO A 124 14.18 -59.75 40.28
C PRO A 124 15.43 -60.42 40.87
N SER A 125 15.69 -61.66 40.46
CA SER A 125 16.84 -62.46 40.91
C SER A 125 18.20 -61.95 40.44
N MET A 126 18.23 -60.99 39.51
CA MET A 126 19.48 -60.39 39.02
C MET A 126 19.97 -59.22 39.89
N THR A 127 19.16 -58.72 40.83
CA THR A 127 19.51 -57.55 41.66
C THR A 127 19.99 -57.97 43.06
N SER A 128 19.33 -58.92 43.71
CA SER A 128 19.74 -59.54 44.97
C SER A 128 19.01 -60.89 45.13
N LEU A 129 19.67 -61.88 45.75
CA LEU A 129 19.05 -63.18 46.07
C LEU A 129 18.08 -63.09 47.26
N GLU A 130 18.27 -62.09 48.13
CA GLU A 130 17.58 -61.95 49.42
C GLU A 130 16.50 -60.86 49.38
N GLU A 131 16.66 -59.85 48.52
CA GLU A 131 15.75 -58.70 48.41
C GLU A 131 15.31 -58.49 46.95
N PRO A 132 14.25 -59.16 46.49
CA PRO A 132 13.71 -58.93 45.15
C PRO A 132 13.19 -57.50 45.04
N PHE A 133 13.36 -56.89 43.86
CA PHE A 133 12.86 -55.54 43.61
C PHE A 133 11.34 -55.44 43.80
N GLU A 134 10.91 -54.61 44.75
CA GLU A 134 9.50 -54.29 44.99
C GLU A 134 9.10 -52.97 44.34
N ALA A 135 8.25 -53.06 43.32
CA ALA A 135 7.66 -51.88 42.70
C ALA A 135 6.53 -51.33 43.58
N THR A 136 6.56 -50.03 43.87
CA THR A 136 5.50 -49.35 44.62
C THR A 136 4.36 -48.89 43.71
N ALA A 137 3.20 -48.61 44.30
CA ALA A 137 2.06 -48.02 43.59
C ALA A 137 2.43 -46.68 42.91
N GLU A 138 3.19 -45.83 43.60
CA GLU A 138 3.60 -44.53 43.05
C GLU A 138 4.53 -44.69 41.84
N LEU A 139 5.47 -45.65 41.90
CA LEU A 139 6.38 -45.91 40.79
C LEU A 139 5.63 -46.45 39.55
N ALA A 140 4.72 -47.40 39.76
CA ALA A 140 3.89 -47.93 38.67
C ALA A 140 3.00 -46.83 38.04
N ARG A 141 2.41 -45.95 38.87
CA ARG A 141 1.59 -44.82 38.41
C ARG A 141 2.42 -43.80 37.63
N TYR A 142 3.62 -43.48 38.12
CA TYR A 142 4.56 -42.60 37.46
C TYR A 142 4.87 -43.09 36.04
N HIS A 143 5.26 -44.35 35.92
CA HIS A 143 5.60 -44.97 34.64
C HIS A 143 4.42 -45.01 33.67
N LEU A 144 3.23 -45.38 34.14
CA LEU A 144 1.99 -45.32 33.35
C LEU A 144 1.73 -43.92 32.81
N ARG A 145 1.75 -42.92 33.69
CA ARG A 145 1.48 -41.52 33.32
C ARG A 145 2.52 -41.03 32.33
N SER A 146 3.80 -41.17 32.65
CA SER A 146 4.92 -40.70 31.82
C SER A 146 4.91 -41.35 30.44
N ALA A 147 4.73 -42.67 30.33
CA ALA A 147 4.65 -43.35 29.05
C ALA A 147 3.50 -42.79 28.18
N VAL A 148 2.31 -42.67 28.76
CA VAL A 148 1.15 -42.15 28.04
C VAL A 148 1.34 -40.71 27.62
N THR A 149 1.73 -39.82 28.53
CA THR A 149 1.83 -38.37 28.26
C THR A 149 3.01 -37.99 27.38
N HIS A 150 4.12 -38.72 27.48
CA HIS A 150 5.33 -38.41 26.71
C HIS A 150 5.29 -39.04 25.33
N LEU A 151 4.70 -40.22 25.19
CA LEU A 151 4.73 -40.98 23.95
C LEU A 151 3.31 -41.35 23.46
N LEU A 152 2.57 -42.25 24.13
CA LEU A 152 1.41 -42.94 23.52
C LEU A 152 0.23 -42.02 23.15
N GLU A 153 0.06 -40.88 23.81
CA GLU A 153 -0.98 -39.90 23.45
C GLU A 153 -0.59 -39.04 22.24
N ARG A 154 0.70 -39.04 21.85
CA ARG A 154 1.25 -38.12 20.85
C ARG A 154 1.30 -38.74 19.45
N PRO A 155 1.06 -37.97 18.38
CA PRO A 155 1.25 -38.44 17.01
C PRO A 155 2.72 -38.50 16.59
N PRO A 156 3.07 -39.33 15.59
CA PRO A 156 4.44 -39.45 15.10
C PRO A 156 4.90 -38.30 14.20
N VAL A 157 4.02 -37.34 13.90
CA VAL A 157 4.24 -36.32 12.86
C VAL A 157 5.02 -35.12 13.41
N GLN A 158 6.26 -35.31 13.85
CA GLN A 158 7.14 -34.21 14.28
C GLN A 158 8.45 -34.28 13.48
N GLY A 159 8.77 -33.19 12.75
CA GLY A 159 9.95 -33.09 11.89
C GLY A 159 9.60 -32.73 10.43
N ARG A 160 10.13 -33.50 9.47
CA ARG A 160 10.07 -33.16 8.03
C ARG A 160 8.66 -33.22 7.42
N ALA A 161 7.91 -34.29 7.67
CA ALA A 161 6.54 -34.42 7.14
C ALA A 161 5.59 -33.35 7.69
N ALA A 162 5.76 -32.97 8.97
CA ALA A 162 5.03 -31.85 9.57
C ALA A 162 5.36 -30.53 8.87
N ARG A 163 6.65 -30.27 8.65
CA ARG A 163 7.12 -29.09 7.94
C ARG A 163 6.52 -29.02 6.55
N GLU A 164 6.62 -30.08 5.75
CA GLU A 164 6.08 -30.11 4.38
C GLU A 164 4.57 -29.89 4.34
N ARG A 165 3.82 -30.53 5.26
CA ARG A 165 2.39 -30.30 5.40
C ARG A 165 2.08 -28.84 5.72
N ILE A 166 2.82 -28.22 6.65
CA ILE A 166 2.60 -26.83 7.02
C ILE A 166 2.91 -25.88 5.86
N PHE A 167 4.01 -26.09 5.13
CA PHE A 167 4.31 -25.29 3.95
C PHE A 167 3.25 -25.47 2.85
N LYS A 168 2.74 -26.70 2.65
CA LYS A 168 1.65 -26.97 1.71
C LYS A 168 0.37 -26.23 2.13
N ASP A 169 0.05 -26.25 3.42
CA ASP A 169 -1.10 -25.53 3.96
C ASP A 169 -0.95 -24.01 3.75
N ILE A 170 0.20 -23.42 4.06
CA ILE A 170 0.45 -21.97 3.88
C ILE A 170 0.35 -21.55 2.40
N LYS A 171 0.81 -22.41 1.48
CA LYS A 171 0.72 -22.17 0.03
C LYS A 171 -0.69 -22.28 -0.53
N SER A 172 -1.60 -22.94 0.18
CA SER A 172 -3.01 -23.07 -0.21
C SER A 172 -3.68 -21.71 -0.31
N GLU A 173 -4.48 -21.49 -1.36
CA GLU A 173 -5.29 -20.28 -1.54
C GLU A 173 -6.25 -20.02 -0.37
N TYR A 174 -6.64 -21.08 0.34
CA TYR A 174 -7.57 -21.02 1.46
C TYR A 174 -6.92 -20.73 2.82
N PHE A 175 -5.60 -20.61 2.88
CA PHE A 175 -4.93 -20.27 4.13
C PHE A 175 -5.13 -18.78 4.45
N PRO A 176 -5.45 -18.43 5.72
CA PRO A 176 -5.85 -17.08 6.08
C PRO A 176 -4.71 -16.05 5.95
N THR A 177 -5.03 -14.91 5.34
CA THR A 177 -4.18 -13.71 5.33
C THR A 177 -4.28 -12.88 6.60
N ASP A 178 -5.24 -13.18 7.47
CA ASP A 178 -5.38 -12.62 8.81
C ASP A 178 -4.64 -13.47 9.85
N SER A 179 -3.82 -12.82 10.67
CA SER A 179 -2.94 -13.49 11.63
C SER A 179 -3.70 -14.17 12.78
N GLN A 180 -4.87 -13.65 13.21
CA GLN A 180 -5.66 -14.27 14.28
C GLN A 180 -6.32 -15.57 13.80
N LEU A 181 -6.81 -15.58 12.55
CA LEU A 181 -7.31 -16.79 11.92
C LEU A 181 -6.19 -17.81 11.70
N ALA A 182 -4.99 -17.36 11.31
CA ALA A 182 -3.82 -18.23 11.18
C ALA A 182 -3.40 -18.87 12.50
N ILE A 183 -3.47 -18.14 13.63
CA ILE A 183 -3.25 -18.70 14.97
C ILE A 183 -4.27 -19.82 15.25
N THR A 184 -5.56 -19.57 14.98
CA THR A 184 -6.62 -20.56 15.21
C THR A 184 -6.41 -21.82 14.36
N TYR A 185 -5.93 -21.66 13.13
CA TYR A 185 -5.57 -22.78 12.26
C TYR A 185 -4.39 -23.58 12.83
N PHE A 186 -3.30 -22.90 13.22
CA PHE A 186 -2.10 -23.54 13.75
C PHE A 186 -2.28 -24.18 15.12
N GLN A 187 -3.20 -23.70 15.95
CA GLN A 187 -3.58 -24.35 17.21
C GLN A 187 -4.21 -25.75 17.00
N LYS A 188 -4.73 -26.03 15.81
CA LYS A 188 -5.27 -27.35 15.43
C LYS A 188 -4.30 -28.17 14.58
N SER A 189 -3.10 -27.63 14.30
CA SER A 189 -2.07 -28.26 13.47
C SER A 189 -0.91 -28.79 14.32
N PRO A 190 0.10 -29.46 13.72
CA PRO A 190 1.32 -29.86 14.42
C PRO A 190 2.07 -28.69 15.10
N LEU A 191 1.76 -27.43 14.74
CA LEU A 191 2.31 -26.23 15.36
C LEU A 191 1.76 -25.91 16.74
N ALA A 192 0.69 -26.55 17.22
CA ALA A 192 0.10 -26.24 18.53
C ALA A 192 1.04 -26.54 19.73
N ARG A 193 1.88 -27.57 19.57
CA ARG A 193 2.90 -28.00 20.55
C ARG A 193 4.17 -28.40 19.82
N ALA A 194 4.61 -27.56 18.89
CA ALA A 194 5.79 -27.84 18.08
C ALA A 194 7.08 -27.76 18.89
N ARG A 195 8.03 -28.62 18.54
CA ARG A 195 9.41 -28.52 19.00
C ARG A 195 10.11 -27.30 18.44
N LEU A 196 11.17 -26.89 19.12
CA LEU A 196 12.00 -25.77 18.68
C LEU A 196 12.58 -26.01 17.28
N THR A 197 12.95 -27.24 16.94
CA THR A 197 13.44 -27.66 15.63
C THR A 197 12.43 -27.39 14.52
N LEU A 198 11.19 -27.86 14.68
CA LEU A 198 10.11 -27.61 13.71
C LEU A 198 9.79 -26.11 13.58
N ILE A 199 9.71 -25.38 14.70
CA ILE A 199 9.49 -23.93 14.70
C ILE A 199 10.61 -23.24 13.93
N LYS A 200 11.87 -23.58 14.23
CA LYS A 200 13.05 -23.04 13.58
C LYS A 200 13.04 -23.31 12.07
N ASP A 201 12.77 -24.53 11.64
CA ASP A 201 12.74 -24.87 10.22
C ASP A 201 11.66 -24.13 9.44
N ILE A 202 10.48 -23.94 10.04
CA ILE A 202 9.39 -23.20 9.40
C ILE A 202 9.71 -21.71 9.35
N VAL A 203 10.13 -21.12 10.47
CA VAL A 203 10.47 -19.69 10.53
C VAL A 203 11.61 -19.37 9.56
N LEU A 204 12.69 -20.15 9.55
CA LEU A 204 13.81 -19.93 8.63
C LEU A 204 13.41 -20.16 7.18
N GLY A 205 12.58 -21.17 6.89
CA GLY A 205 12.08 -21.41 5.54
C GLY A 205 11.18 -20.28 5.02
N LEU A 206 10.25 -19.78 5.84
CA LEU A 206 9.41 -18.63 5.51
C LEU A 206 10.25 -17.35 5.38
N THR A 207 11.21 -17.14 6.28
CA THR A 207 12.13 -15.99 6.22
C THR A 207 12.90 -15.97 4.90
N VAL A 208 13.47 -17.11 4.49
CA VAL A 208 14.19 -17.20 3.21
C VAL A 208 13.23 -16.95 2.04
N SER A 209 12.08 -17.62 1.97
CA SER A 209 11.10 -17.45 0.89
C SER A 209 10.64 -15.98 0.76
N LEU A 210 10.29 -15.33 1.87
CA LEU A 210 9.86 -13.93 1.91
C LEU A 210 10.95 -12.92 1.49
N LEU A 211 12.22 -13.27 1.67
CA LEU A 211 13.36 -12.41 1.35
C LEU A 211 13.93 -12.64 -0.04
N THR A 212 13.79 -13.84 -0.62
CA THR A 212 14.47 -14.20 -1.88
C THR A 212 13.52 -14.47 -3.04
N GLU A 213 12.31 -14.98 -2.80
CA GLU A 213 11.41 -15.43 -3.86
C GLU A 213 10.51 -14.29 -4.36
N ASN A 214 10.19 -14.29 -5.66
CA ASN A 214 9.21 -13.39 -6.26
C ASN A 214 7.82 -14.06 -6.18
N LEU A 215 7.16 -13.87 -5.04
CA LEU A 215 5.86 -14.46 -4.76
C LEU A 215 4.72 -13.53 -5.22
N PRO A 216 3.58 -14.08 -5.67
CA PRO A 216 2.34 -13.33 -5.78
C PRO A 216 1.96 -12.61 -4.47
N ASP A 217 1.32 -11.46 -4.56
CA ASP A 217 0.98 -10.62 -3.39
C ASP A 217 0.10 -11.37 -2.36
N ASP A 218 -0.80 -12.23 -2.84
CA ASP A 218 -1.68 -13.04 -2.00
C ASP A 218 -0.91 -14.13 -1.24
N GLU A 219 -0.02 -14.88 -1.93
CA GLU A 219 0.84 -15.89 -1.30
C GLU A 219 1.79 -15.23 -0.28
N ARG A 220 2.36 -14.08 -0.64
CA ARG A 220 3.22 -13.32 0.26
C ARG A 220 2.46 -12.85 1.50
N ALA A 221 1.21 -12.41 1.35
CA ALA A 221 0.36 -12.03 2.48
C ALA A 221 0.06 -13.23 3.40
N ARG A 222 -0.22 -14.41 2.84
CA ARG A 222 -0.40 -15.66 3.60
C ARG A 222 0.86 -16.05 4.37
N GLN A 223 2.05 -15.94 3.75
CA GLN A 223 3.31 -16.23 4.43
C GLN A 223 3.61 -15.24 5.58
N PHE A 224 3.34 -13.94 5.40
CA PHE A 224 3.46 -12.97 6.51
C PHE A 224 2.46 -13.27 7.63
N SER A 225 1.20 -13.57 7.30
CA SER A 225 0.20 -13.99 8.28
C SER A 225 0.66 -15.22 9.08
N ALA A 226 1.27 -16.20 8.40
CA ALA A 226 1.82 -17.38 9.04
C ALA A 226 2.96 -17.05 10.00
N ILE A 227 3.93 -16.22 9.59
CA ILE A 227 5.07 -15.87 10.44
C ILE A 227 4.64 -15.02 11.66
N ASP A 228 3.67 -14.12 11.48
CA ASP A 228 3.08 -13.30 12.56
C ASP A 228 2.31 -14.17 13.56
N ALA A 229 1.57 -15.17 13.07
CA ALA A 229 0.87 -16.14 13.90
C ALA A 229 1.85 -17.00 14.72
N ILE A 230 2.91 -17.51 14.11
CA ILE A 230 3.94 -18.29 14.82
C ILE A 230 4.68 -17.39 15.82
N SER A 231 4.93 -16.11 15.49
CA SER A 231 5.53 -15.11 16.40
C SER A 231 4.66 -14.86 17.62
N SER A 232 3.33 -14.84 17.44
CA SER A 232 2.37 -14.69 18.54
C SER A 232 2.29 -15.94 19.41
N MET A 233 2.41 -17.14 18.81
CA MET A 233 2.39 -18.41 19.52
C MET A 233 3.69 -18.69 20.29
N TYR A 234 4.84 -18.24 19.78
CA TYR A 234 6.18 -18.58 20.29
C TYR A 234 7.15 -17.38 20.33
N PRO A 235 6.82 -16.26 21.01
CA PRO A 235 7.54 -14.99 20.90
C PRO A 235 9.04 -15.09 21.25
N GLU A 236 9.38 -15.67 22.42
CA GLU A 236 10.78 -15.78 22.85
C GLU A 236 11.61 -16.68 21.94
N LYS A 237 11.03 -17.78 21.46
CA LYS A 237 11.72 -18.72 20.54
C LYS A 237 12.01 -18.05 19.19
N ILE A 238 11.04 -17.32 18.63
CA ILE A 238 11.25 -16.62 17.35
C ILE A 238 12.29 -15.53 17.50
N ARG A 239 12.25 -14.77 18.60
CA ARG A 239 13.26 -13.74 18.89
C ARG A 239 14.67 -14.35 18.91
N GLU A 240 14.87 -15.47 19.61
CA GLU A 240 16.15 -16.18 19.63
C GLU A 240 16.59 -16.64 18.23
N ILE A 241 15.69 -17.27 17.48
CA ILE A 241 15.98 -17.78 16.13
C ILE A 241 16.38 -16.66 15.16
N LEU A 242 15.62 -15.57 15.14
CA LEU A 242 15.86 -14.45 14.22
C LEU A 242 17.10 -13.65 14.61
N ASN A 243 17.36 -13.44 15.91
CA ASN A 243 18.59 -12.77 16.35
C ASN A 243 19.85 -13.58 15.98
N ASP A 244 19.80 -14.91 16.01
CA ASP A 244 20.93 -15.78 15.61
C ASP A 244 21.10 -15.84 14.08
N LYS A 245 20.01 -15.92 13.29
CA LYS A 245 20.10 -16.30 11.86
C LYS A 245 19.72 -15.23 10.84
N LEU A 246 18.96 -14.19 11.20
CA LEU A 246 18.44 -13.24 10.23
C LEU A 246 19.55 -12.49 9.48
N SER A 247 20.56 -12.01 10.20
CA SER A 247 21.69 -11.28 9.61
C SER A 247 22.47 -12.16 8.61
N ASP A 248 22.71 -13.42 8.96
CA ASP A 248 23.37 -14.40 8.07
C ASP A 248 22.55 -14.64 6.79
N ILE A 249 21.24 -14.81 6.91
CA ILE A 249 20.33 -14.98 5.76
C ILE A 249 20.39 -13.76 4.85
N ILE A 250 20.29 -12.55 5.40
CA ILE A 250 20.31 -11.31 4.62
C ILE A 250 21.65 -11.18 3.86
N LEU A 251 22.77 -11.43 4.53
CA LEU A 251 24.09 -11.22 3.91
C LEU A 251 24.44 -12.28 2.86
N ASN A 252 24.05 -13.54 3.10
CA ASN A 252 24.51 -14.67 2.31
C ASN A 252 23.49 -15.20 1.29
N LYS A 253 22.19 -14.90 1.44
CA LYS A 253 21.12 -15.44 0.56
C LYS A 253 20.36 -14.38 -0.23
N VAL A 254 20.40 -13.11 0.18
CA VAL A 254 19.64 -12.05 -0.48
C VAL A 254 20.50 -11.32 -1.51
N ASN A 255 20.02 -11.29 -2.75
CA ASN A 255 20.63 -10.54 -3.85
C ASN A 255 20.24 -9.06 -3.81
N ASP A 256 21.05 -8.20 -4.43
CA ASP A 256 20.86 -6.75 -4.46
C ASP A 256 19.47 -6.31 -4.97
N GLU A 257 18.90 -7.06 -5.90
CA GLU A 257 17.57 -6.80 -6.49
C GLU A 257 16.40 -6.99 -5.50
N ASN A 258 16.62 -7.75 -4.42
CA ASN A 258 15.58 -8.13 -3.45
C ASN A 258 15.65 -7.31 -2.15
N TRP A 259 16.44 -6.23 -2.08
CA TRP A 259 16.60 -5.45 -0.86
C TRP A 259 15.35 -4.68 -0.44
N ASP A 260 14.44 -4.40 -1.38
CA ASP A 260 13.09 -3.92 -1.08
C ASP A 260 12.34 -4.90 -0.15
N LYS A 261 12.44 -6.20 -0.40
CA LYS A 261 11.82 -7.25 0.42
C LYS A 261 12.41 -7.28 1.83
N VAL A 262 13.71 -7.04 1.99
CA VAL A 262 14.37 -6.93 3.30
C VAL A 262 13.74 -5.80 4.10
N ILE A 263 13.62 -4.60 3.51
CA ILE A 263 13.01 -3.46 4.20
C ILE A 263 11.55 -3.74 4.56
N ILE A 264 10.78 -4.37 3.66
CA ILE A 264 9.38 -4.73 3.94
C ILE A 264 9.28 -5.78 5.06
N TYR A 265 10.15 -6.80 5.05
CA TYR A 265 10.21 -7.84 6.08
C TYR A 265 10.55 -7.23 7.45
N LEU A 266 11.57 -6.36 7.47
CA LEU A 266 11.95 -5.51 8.60
C LEU A 266 10.93 -4.40 8.90
N GLY A 267 9.83 -4.30 8.17
CA GLY A 267 8.72 -3.42 8.52
C GLY A 267 7.64 -4.13 9.33
N LYS A 268 7.50 -5.44 9.11
CA LYS A 268 6.35 -6.21 9.58
C LYS A 268 6.62 -6.98 10.87
N ILE A 269 7.78 -7.62 10.99
CA ILE A 269 8.01 -8.65 12.03
C ILE A 269 8.47 -8.10 13.40
N ASN A 270 8.78 -6.81 13.53
CA ASN A 270 9.27 -6.06 14.70
C ASN A 270 10.16 -6.79 15.76
N ILE A 271 10.90 -7.85 15.37
CA ILE A 271 11.62 -8.77 16.30
C ILE A 271 13.15 -8.80 16.04
N TRP A 272 13.66 -7.95 15.15
CA TRP A 272 15.08 -7.91 14.74
C TRP A 272 15.95 -7.01 15.63
N ASP A 273 15.80 -7.10 16.95
CA ASP A 273 16.51 -6.26 17.93
C ASP A 273 18.04 -6.24 17.71
N TYR A 274 18.59 -7.28 17.06
CA TYR A 274 20.02 -7.44 16.77
C TYR A 274 20.30 -7.77 15.30
N LEU A 275 20.25 -6.76 14.42
CA LEU A 275 20.88 -6.83 13.09
C LEU A 275 22.36 -6.48 13.20
N THR A 276 23.24 -7.25 12.56
CA THR A 276 24.68 -6.95 12.54
C THR A 276 24.98 -5.67 11.78
N GLU A 277 26.06 -4.97 12.16
CA GLU A 277 26.48 -3.72 11.52
C GLU A 277 26.62 -3.84 9.98
N PRO A 278 27.19 -4.92 9.40
CA PRO A 278 27.23 -5.08 7.94
C PRO A 278 25.84 -5.11 7.28
N CYS A 279 24.83 -5.71 7.93
CA CYS A 279 23.45 -5.68 7.42
C CYS A 279 22.90 -4.26 7.42
N GLN A 280 23.14 -3.53 8.52
CA GLN A 280 22.67 -2.16 8.68
C GLN A 280 23.29 -1.25 7.61
N ILE A 281 24.59 -1.35 7.37
CA ILE A 281 25.31 -0.60 6.33
C ILE A 281 24.71 -0.87 4.94
N LYS A 282 24.44 -2.12 4.58
CA LYS A 282 23.80 -2.44 3.30
C LYS A 282 22.38 -1.85 3.20
N GLY A 283 21.60 -1.90 4.29
CA GLY A 283 20.28 -1.28 4.35
C GLY A 283 20.34 0.23 4.13
N VAL A 284 21.28 0.93 4.78
CA VAL A 284 21.52 2.36 4.57
C VAL A 284 21.89 2.64 3.11
N ALA A 285 22.85 1.91 2.55
CA ALA A 285 23.28 2.08 1.16
C ALA A 285 22.15 1.84 0.15
N PHE A 286 21.25 0.90 0.43
CA PHE A 286 20.05 0.66 -0.38
C PHE A 286 19.11 1.88 -0.36
N ILE A 287 18.81 2.43 0.83
CA ILE A 287 17.96 3.63 0.96
C ILE A 287 18.58 4.83 0.23
N GLU A 288 19.90 5.02 0.32
CA GLU A 288 20.60 6.10 -0.38
C GLU A 288 20.46 5.99 -1.91
N LYS A 289 20.57 4.76 -2.45
CA LYS A 289 20.44 4.48 -3.89
C LYS A 289 18.99 4.47 -4.41
N LEU A 290 18.00 4.47 -3.52
CA LEU A 290 16.59 4.36 -3.87
C LEU A 290 16.13 5.53 -4.77
N LYS A 291 15.48 5.25 -5.90
CA LYS A 291 15.04 6.31 -6.84
C LYS A 291 13.60 6.71 -6.56
N LEU A 292 13.38 7.90 -5.99
CA LEU A 292 12.04 8.37 -5.60
C LEU A 292 11.25 8.97 -6.77
N VAL A 293 11.93 9.41 -7.83
CA VAL A 293 11.32 9.93 -9.07
C VAL A 293 11.70 9.03 -10.24
N LYS A 294 10.68 8.58 -10.98
CA LYS A 294 10.80 7.88 -12.28
C LYS A 294 10.83 8.93 -13.38
N ARG A 295 11.92 8.97 -14.15
CA ARG A 295 12.07 9.85 -15.32
C ARG A 295 11.71 9.07 -16.59
N LYS A 296 10.68 9.53 -17.32
CA LYS A 296 10.32 9.06 -18.66
C LYS A 296 10.59 10.18 -19.66
N TRP A 297 10.70 9.84 -20.94
CA TRP A 297 11.01 10.81 -22.01
C TRP A 297 9.98 11.96 -22.12
N TYR A 298 8.75 11.75 -21.67
CA TYR A 298 7.67 12.74 -21.71
C TYR A 298 7.30 13.35 -20.35
N ALA A 299 7.74 12.77 -19.21
CA ALA A 299 7.34 13.22 -17.88
C ALA A 299 8.19 12.62 -16.75
N GLU A 300 8.29 13.36 -15.65
CA GLU A 300 8.76 12.86 -14.36
C GLU A 300 7.59 12.54 -13.43
N SER A 301 7.67 11.44 -12.69
CA SER A 301 6.60 11.00 -11.78
C SER A 301 7.15 10.32 -10.55
N ALA A 302 6.46 10.38 -9.41
CA ALA A 302 6.92 9.71 -8.20
C ALA A 302 6.86 8.17 -8.34
N SER A 303 7.85 7.49 -7.77
CA SER A 303 7.86 6.03 -7.64
C SER A 303 7.05 5.61 -6.42
N ARG A 304 5.81 5.13 -6.63
CA ARG A 304 4.91 4.74 -5.53
C ARG A 304 5.51 3.62 -4.68
N GLU A 305 6.09 2.61 -5.34
CA GLU A 305 6.68 1.44 -4.67
C GLU A 305 7.87 1.87 -3.79
N ASN A 306 8.72 2.76 -4.30
CA ASN A 306 9.88 3.23 -3.53
C ASN A 306 9.51 4.19 -2.40
N LEU A 307 8.43 4.98 -2.55
CA LEU A 307 7.92 5.80 -1.46
C LEU A 307 7.34 4.93 -0.33
N GLU A 308 6.69 3.81 -0.65
CA GLU A 308 6.22 2.84 0.35
C GLU A 308 7.39 2.18 1.10
N ILE A 309 8.45 1.81 0.39
CA ILE A 309 9.68 1.30 1.01
C ILE A 309 10.28 2.35 1.96
N LEU A 310 10.36 3.61 1.52
CA LEU A 310 10.90 4.71 2.32
C LEU A 310 10.07 4.95 3.60
N LEU A 311 8.75 4.82 3.53
CA LEU A 311 7.86 4.90 4.69
C LEU A 311 8.15 3.81 5.71
N ILE A 312 8.30 2.58 5.24
CA ILE A 312 8.61 1.43 6.09
C ILE A 312 9.98 1.65 6.74
N ALA A 313 10.99 2.04 5.94
CA ALA A 313 12.33 2.35 6.41
C ALA A 313 12.35 3.43 7.50
N ASN A 314 11.49 4.45 7.41
CA ASN A 314 11.44 5.52 8.42
C ASN A 314 10.99 5.03 9.82
N ARG A 315 10.34 3.87 9.90
CA ARG A 315 9.95 3.24 11.18
C ARG A 315 11.07 2.38 11.77
N ILE A 316 12.07 2.03 10.96
CA ILE A 316 13.22 1.20 11.36
C ILE A 316 14.31 2.12 11.93
N PHE A 317 14.70 1.89 13.19
CA PHE A 317 15.57 2.79 13.96
C PHE A 317 16.86 3.17 13.23
N PHE A 318 17.64 2.19 12.76
CA PHE A 318 18.95 2.43 12.12
C PHE A 318 18.86 3.04 10.71
N LEU A 319 17.66 3.12 10.10
CA LEU A 319 17.45 3.70 8.77
C LEU A 319 16.94 5.13 8.81
N LYS A 320 16.55 5.65 9.98
CA LYS A 320 15.95 7.00 10.10
C LYS A 320 16.84 8.10 9.53
N ASP A 321 18.13 8.07 9.82
CA ASP A 321 19.08 9.08 9.32
C ASP A 321 19.33 8.95 7.82
N ALA A 322 19.34 7.72 7.29
CA ALA A 322 19.44 7.46 5.86
C ALA A 322 18.20 8.01 5.12
N VAL A 323 17.01 7.80 5.67
CA VAL A 323 15.75 8.36 5.12
C VAL A 323 15.80 9.90 5.13
N LYS A 324 16.20 10.50 6.25
CA LYS A 324 16.31 11.97 6.38
C LYS A 324 17.29 12.56 5.37
N THR A 325 18.42 11.89 5.15
CA THR A 325 19.42 12.25 4.15
C THR A 325 18.84 12.10 2.75
N LYS A 326 18.12 11.01 2.49
CA LYS A 326 17.53 10.74 1.18
C LYS A 326 16.46 11.77 0.77
N LEU A 327 15.72 12.31 1.75
CA LEU A 327 14.72 13.34 1.52
C LEU A 327 15.31 14.74 1.24
N GLN A 328 16.64 14.95 1.36
CA GLN A 328 17.31 16.19 0.96
C GLN A 328 17.39 16.34 -0.57
N LEU A 329 16.23 16.29 -1.24
CA LEU A 329 16.10 16.35 -2.68
C LEU A 329 16.00 17.79 -3.19
N PRO A 330 16.32 18.04 -4.47
CA PRO A 330 16.02 19.30 -5.13
C PRO A 330 14.52 19.63 -5.07
N LEU A 331 14.18 20.92 -5.06
CA LEU A 331 12.79 21.41 -4.97
C LEU A 331 11.86 20.76 -6.00
N LYS A 332 12.31 20.62 -7.25
CA LYS A 332 11.54 19.97 -8.33
C LYS A 332 11.11 18.55 -7.98
N GLU A 333 12.00 17.77 -7.38
CA GLU A 333 11.69 16.39 -6.97
C GLU A 333 10.77 16.37 -5.74
N LEU A 334 10.97 17.28 -4.78
CA LEU A 334 10.08 17.44 -3.62
C LEU A 334 8.64 17.77 -4.05
N ILE A 335 8.47 18.64 -5.04
CA ILE A 335 7.17 18.99 -5.62
C ILE A 335 6.50 17.75 -6.25
N ILE A 336 7.26 16.89 -6.93
CA ILE A 336 6.72 15.68 -7.57
C ILE A 336 6.26 14.63 -6.55
N ILE A 337 7.00 14.42 -5.47
CA ILE A 337 6.66 13.40 -4.47
C ILE A 337 5.60 13.87 -3.48
N LYS A 338 5.48 15.18 -3.26
CA LYS A 338 4.60 15.78 -2.25
C LYS A 338 3.13 15.31 -2.38
N PRO A 339 2.46 15.37 -3.56
CA PRO A 339 1.07 14.95 -3.69
C PRO A 339 0.79 13.52 -3.22
N TYR A 340 1.78 12.63 -3.31
CA TYR A 340 1.64 11.24 -2.88
C TYR A 340 1.74 11.06 -1.37
N CYS A 341 2.45 11.98 -0.71
CA CYS A 341 2.59 11.97 0.73
C CYS A 341 1.39 12.66 1.40
N GLN A 342 0.68 13.54 0.69
CA GLN A 342 -0.50 14.23 1.19
C GLN A 342 -1.74 13.31 1.17
N ASP A 343 -2.64 13.53 2.13
CA ASP A 343 -3.96 12.88 2.26
C ASP A 343 -4.02 11.42 2.76
N LYS A 344 -2.89 10.79 3.10
CA LYS A 344 -2.89 9.44 3.71
C LYS A 344 -2.23 9.46 5.10
N PRO A 345 -2.92 9.01 6.18
CA PRO A 345 -2.38 9.01 7.55
C PRO A 345 -1.02 8.33 7.69
N GLN A 346 -0.79 7.27 6.91
CA GLN A 346 0.46 6.51 6.91
C GLN A 346 1.69 7.33 6.49
N TYR A 347 1.53 8.44 5.75
CA TYR A 347 2.63 9.29 5.27
C TYR A 347 2.93 10.51 6.15
N HIS A 348 2.24 10.66 7.29
CA HIS A 348 2.43 11.81 8.20
C HIS A 348 3.90 12.07 8.55
N LEU A 349 4.65 11.01 8.90
CA LEU A 349 6.06 11.09 9.28
C LEU A 349 6.98 11.59 8.14
N ILE A 350 6.67 11.23 6.89
CA ILE A 350 7.42 11.74 5.73
C ILE A 350 7.02 13.19 5.45
N ASN A 351 5.73 13.53 5.58
CA ASN A 351 5.27 14.91 5.42
C ASN A 351 5.92 15.85 6.43
N GLU A 352 6.10 15.42 7.69
CA GLU A 352 6.80 16.20 8.71
C GLU A 352 8.27 16.49 8.34
N GLN A 353 8.90 15.62 7.55
CA GLN A 353 10.27 15.82 7.08
C GLN A 353 10.34 16.64 5.78
N ILE A 354 9.37 16.47 4.87
CA ILE A 354 9.31 17.21 3.60
C ILE A 354 8.90 18.67 3.82
N LYS A 355 7.97 18.93 4.75
CA LYS A 355 7.40 20.28 4.95
C LYS A 355 8.46 21.34 5.27
N PRO A 356 9.41 21.14 6.21
CA PRO A 356 10.49 22.11 6.47
C PRO A 356 11.40 22.36 5.26
N LEU A 357 11.63 21.34 4.43
CA LEU A 357 12.45 21.48 3.22
C LEU A 357 11.76 22.35 2.17
N LEU A 358 10.46 22.14 1.99
CA LEU A 358 9.63 23.00 1.15
C LEU A 358 9.62 24.43 1.69
N GLU A 359 9.39 24.63 2.99
CA GLU A 359 9.40 25.96 3.61
C GLU A 359 10.74 26.69 3.40
N LYS A 360 11.87 25.99 3.54
CA LYS A 360 13.21 26.54 3.30
C LYS A 360 13.43 26.97 1.84
N ALA A 361 12.76 26.32 0.90
CA ALA A 361 12.91 26.61 -0.53
C ALA A 361 12.05 27.79 -1.02
N ILE A 362 11.00 28.18 -0.26
CA ILE A 362 10.06 29.26 -0.64
C ILE A 362 10.78 30.54 -1.12
N PRO A 363 11.80 31.09 -0.40
CA PRO A 363 12.37 32.38 -0.78
C PRO A 363 13.09 32.37 -2.14
N GLN A 364 13.56 31.21 -2.60
CA GLN A 364 14.30 31.05 -3.85
C GLN A 364 13.43 30.48 -4.99
N ALA A 365 12.21 30.02 -4.67
CA ALA A 365 11.32 29.40 -5.64
C ALA A 365 10.81 30.44 -6.67
N ASN A 366 10.67 30.00 -7.92
CA ASN A 366 10.01 30.80 -8.95
C ASN A 366 8.48 30.73 -8.80
N PHE A 367 7.78 31.51 -9.62
CA PHE A 367 6.32 31.60 -9.56
C PHE A 367 5.62 30.24 -9.72
N ASP A 368 6.04 29.43 -10.71
CA ASP A 368 5.44 28.13 -10.98
C ASP A 368 5.73 27.10 -9.88
N GLU A 369 6.93 27.14 -9.30
CA GLU A 369 7.34 26.31 -8.18
C GLU A 369 6.51 26.64 -6.94
N LEU A 370 6.31 27.93 -6.62
CA LEU A 370 5.47 28.37 -5.50
C LEU A 370 4.03 27.86 -5.67
N ILE A 371 3.44 28.00 -6.86
CA ILE A 371 2.09 27.47 -7.11
C ILE A 371 2.07 25.95 -7.01
N SER A 372 3.07 25.25 -7.55
CA SER A 372 3.16 23.80 -7.48
C SER A 372 3.29 23.30 -6.03
N MET A 373 3.92 24.10 -5.17
CA MET A 373 3.98 23.86 -3.73
C MET A 373 2.67 24.15 -2.99
N MET A 374 1.70 24.86 -3.56
CA MET A 374 0.42 25.11 -2.87
C MET A 374 -0.47 23.87 -2.80
N THR A 375 -1.15 23.70 -1.68
CA THR A 375 -2.12 22.61 -1.42
C THR A 375 -3.56 23.07 -1.58
N GLU A 376 -4.48 22.12 -1.80
CA GLU A 376 -5.92 22.40 -1.84
C GLU A 376 -6.53 22.73 -0.48
N SER A 377 -5.85 22.35 0.61
CA SER A 377 -6.21 22.70 1.98
C SER A 377 -5.50 23.99 2.41
N SER A 378 -6.18 24.81 3.22
CA SER A 378 -5.56 25.91 3.95
C SER A 378 -4.61 25.32 4.99
N CYS A 379 -3.34 25.18 4.62
CA CYS A 379 -2.31 24.70 5.52
C CYS A 379 -1.26 25.79 5.74
N SER A 380 -0.51 25.68 6.84
CA SER A 380 0.53 26.66 7.20
C SER A 380 1.59 26.89 6.13
N LEU A 381 1.74 25.96 5.16
CA LEU A 381 2.63 26.15 4.03
C LEU A 381 2.08 27.16 3.02
N ASN A 382 0.76 27.14 2.75
CA ASN A 382 0.13 28.12 1.86
C ASN A 382 0.24 29.53 2.44
N GLU A 383 0.05 29.68 3.75
CA GLU A 383 0.23 30.96 4.47
C GLU A 383 1.66 31.50 4.32
N LYS A 384 2.67 30.64 4.34
CA LYS A 384 4.07 31.02 4.13
C LYS A 384 4.41 31.31 2.67
N ILE A 385 3.74 30.67 1.71
CA ILE A 385 3.94 30.89 0.27
C ILE A 385 3.33 32.23 -0.16
N GLN A 386 2.17 32.58 0.38
CA GLN A 386 1.37 33.71 -0.07
C GLN A 386 2.13 35.06 -0.16
N PRO A 387 2.94 35.49 0.82
CA PRO A 387 3.69 36.74 0.72
C PRO A 387 4.70 36.75 -0.44
N TYR A 388 5.36 35.63 -0.70
CA TYR A 388 6.33 35.50 -1.79
C TYR A 388 5.64 35.44 -3.14
N LEU A 389 4.48 34.77 -3.22
CA LEU A 389 3.67 34.78 -4.44
C LEU A 389 3.22 36.21 -4.77
N ILE A 390 2.71 36.96 -3.78
CA ILE A 390 2.32 38.37 -3.94
C ILE A 390 3.50 39.23 -4.38
N ASP A 391 4.70 39.02 -3.82
CA ASP A 391 5.90 39.75 -4.23
C ASP A 391 6.27 39.48 -5.69
N LYS A 392 6.23 38.22 -6.13
CA LYS A 392 6.45 37.86 -7.54
C LYS A 392 5.39 38.47 -8.45
N ILE A 393 4.13 38.51 -8.01
CA ILE A 393 3.01 39.12 -8.74
C ILE A 393 3.24 40.62 -8.96
N LYS A 394 3.78 41.35 -7.99
CA LYS A 394 4.06 42.81 -8.13
C LYS A 394 5.00 43.14 -9.29
N GLY A 395 5.85 42.20 -9.70
CA GLY A 395 6.79 42.36 -10.80
C GLY A 395 6.24 41.95 -12.17
N LEU A 396 5.03 41.40 -12.24
CA LEU A 396 4.41 40.94 -13.48
C LEU A 396 3.52 42.02 -14.08
N SER A 397 3.48 42.08 -15.40
CA SER A 397 2.49 42.86 -16.14
C SER A 397 1.09 42.25 -16.01
N LEU A 398 0.06 43.06 -16.29
CA LEU A 398 -1.33 42.59 -16.30
C LEU A 398 -1.54 41.42 -17.28
N GLU A 399 -0.89 41.45 -18.45
CA GLU A 399 -0.97 40.39 -19.45
C GLU A 399 -0.34 39.08 -18.96
N GLU A 400 0.87 39.14 -18.38
CA GLU A 400 1.56 37.97 -17.81
C GLU A 400 0.75 37.32 -16.68
N LEU A 401 0.08 38.12 -15.84
CA LEU A 401 -0.78 37.61 -14.78
C LEU A 401 -2.02 36.90 -15.32
N LEU A 402 -2.64 37.45 -16.38
CA LEU A 402 -3.82 36.84 -17.01
C LEU A 402 -3.47 35.53 -17.73
N ASP A 403 -2.35 35.49 -18.46
CA ASP A 403 -1.84 34.27 -19.10
C ASP A 403 -1.57 33.18 -18.07
N THR A 404 -0.95 33.56 -16.96
CA THR A 404 -0.69 32.69 -15.82
C THR A 404 -1.99 32.11 -15.25
N CYS A 405 -3.01 32.95 -15.01
CA CYS A 405 -4.32 32.50 -14.53
C CYS A 405 -4.94 31.47 -15.48
N GLN A 406 -4.91 31.74 -16.78
CA GLN A 406 -5.45 30.84 -17.80
C GLN A 406 -4.73 29.49 -17.85
N TYR A 407 -3.40 29.50 -17.76
CA TYR A 407 -2.60 28.28 -17.70
C TYR A 407 -3.03 27.42 -16.51
N TYR A 408 -3.08 27.99 -15.31
CA TYR A 408 -3.43 27.22 -14.12
C TYR A 408 -4.90 26.79 -14.08
N LYS A 409 -5.82 27.55 -14.69
CA LYS A 409 -7.24 27.17 -14.86
C LYS A 409 -7.43 25.84 -15.58
N ARG A 410 -6.52 25.50 -16.51
CA ARG A 410 -6.56 24.23 -17.26
C ARG A 410 -6.02 23.05 -16.48
N PHE A 411 -5.11 23.28 -15.53
CA PHE A 411 -4.32 22.21 -14.89
C PHE A 411 -4.51 22.09 -13.37
N SER A 412 -5.28 22.98 -12.74
CA SER A 412 -5.51 23.00 -11.28
C SER A 412 -6.93 22.60 -10.91
N SER A 413 -7.11 22.02 -9.72
CA SER A 413 -8.43 21.71 -9.18
C SER A 413 -9.22 22.97 -8.84
N LYS A 414 -10.56 22.85 -8.81
CA LYS A 414 -11.46 23.98 -8.47
C LYS A 414 -11.10 24.66 -7.14
N LYS A 415 -10.65 23.89 -6.14
CA LYS A 415 -10.26 24.42 -4.82
C LYS A 415 -8.96 25.23 -4.90
N LYS A 416 -7.94 24.67 -5.55
CA LYS A 416 -6.65 25.36 -5.73
C LYS A 416 -6.81 26.64 -6.56
N LEU A 417 -7.68 26.60 -7.58
CA LEU A 417 -8.03 27.77 -8.37
C LEU A 417 -8.68 28.87 -7.55
N LYS A 418 -9.59 28.52 -6.64
CA LYS A 418 -10.23 29.50 -5.75
C LYS A 418 -9.19 30.23 -4.89
N ILE A 419 -8.27 29.48 -4.25
CA ILE A 419 -7.20 30.07 -3.43
C ILE A 419 -6.30 30.99 -4.27
N LEU A 420 -5.93 30.57 -5.47
CA LEU A 420 -5.11 31.40 -6.36
C LEU A 420 -5.82 32.68 -6.78
N THR A 421 -7.12 32.59 -7.07
CA THR A 421 -7.92 33.76 -7.48
C THR A 421 -8.12 34.75 -6.35
N ASP A 422 -8.41 34.29 -5.14
CA ASP A 422 -8.47 35.15 -3.95
C ASP A 422 -7.14 35.92 -3.73
N ILE A 423 -5.98 35.28 -4.01
CA ILE A 423 -4.66 35.93 -3.89
C ILE A 423 -4.41 36.93 -5.02
N LEU A 424 -4.88 36.63 -6.23
CA LEU A 424 -4.60 37.38 -7.46
C LEU A 424 -5.59 38.53 -7.69
N GLU A 425 -6.78 38.49 -7.12
CA GLU A 425 -7.84 39.48 -7.33
C GLU A 425 -7.38 40.90 -7.00
N THR A 426 -6.85 41.12 -5.79
CA THR A 426 -6.42 42.47 -5.36
C THR A 426 -5.28 43.03 -6.23
N PRO A 427 -4.19 42.29 -6.51
CA PRO A 427 -3.15 42.75 -7.44
C PRO A 427 -3.65 43.03 -8.86
N VAL A 428 -4.51 42.16 -9.40
CA VAL A 428 -5.08 42.32 -10.75
C VAL A 428 -5.93 43.59 -10.79
N THR A 429 -6.84 43.80 -9.85
CA THR A 429 -7.67 45.02 -9.77
C THR A 429 -6.80 46.27 -9.71
N LYS A 430 -5.73 46.27 -8.90
CA LYS A 430 -4.82 47.42 -8.78
C LYS A 430 -4.06 47.73 -10.08
N LEU A 431 -3.54 46.70 -10.76
CA LEU A 431 -2.87 46.88 -12.05
C LEU A 431 -3.85 47.32 -13.14
N PHE A 432 -5.08 46.82 -13.06
CA PHE A 432 -6.16 47.18 -13.95
C PHE A 432 -6.56 48.66 -13.79
N GLU A 433 -6.64 49.18 -12.56
CA GLU A 433 -6.87 50.61 -12.29
C GLU A 433 -5.73 51.52 -12.79
N GLN A 434 -4.50 51.01 -12.85
CA GLN A 434 -3.30 51.78 -13.23
C GLN A 434 -2.99 51.74 -14.73
N ALA A 435 -3.54 50.77 -15.45
CA ALA A 435 -3.28 50.57 -16.87
C ALA A 435 -3.97 51.64 -17.72
N LYS A 436 -3.39 51.94 -18.89
CA LYS A 436 -4.01 52.86 -19.83
C LYS A 436 -5.25 52.21 -20.43
N VAL A 437 -6.27 53.02 -20.67
CA VAL A 437 -7.55 52.55 -21.21
C VAL A 437 -7.40 51.82 -22.54
N ASP A 438 -6.51 52.28 -23.43
CA ASP A 438 -6.30 51.64 -24.73
C ASP A 438 -5.66 50.24 -24.61
N ASP A 439 -4.70 50.08 -23.68
CA ASP A 439 -4.04 48.81 -23.38
C ASP A 439 -5.05 47.83 -22.74
N LEU A 440 -5.89 48.31 -21.82
CA LEU A 440 -6.94 47.52 -21.18
C LEU A 440 -7.98 47.02 -22.17
N ILE A 441 -8.34 47.84 -23.15
CA ILE A 441 -9.28 47.44 -24.19
C ILE A 441 -8.70 46.27 -25.02
N GLU A 442 -7.40 46.29 -25.34
CA GLU A 442 -6.75 45.18 -26.06
C GLU A 442 -6.68 43.91 -25.22
N ILE A 443 -6.34 44.06 -23.94
CA ILE A 443 -6.31 42.95 -22.98
C ILE A 443 -7.71 42.33 -22.86
N ILE A 444 -8.76 43.12 -22.64
CA ILE A 444 -10.13 42.59 -22.52
C ILE A 444 -10.53 41.86 -23.80
N ALA A 445 -10.24 42.41 -24.99
CA ALA A 445 -10.53 41.73 -26.25
C ALA A 445 -9.84 40.35 -26.36
N LYS A 446 -8.66 40.17 -25.76
CA LYS A 446 -7.91 38.91 -25.72
C LYS A 446 -8.43 37.92 -24.66
N TYR A 447 -8.86 38.41 -23.49
CA TYR A 447 -9.17 37.59 -22.31
C TYR A 447 -10.66 37.53 -21.91
N TYR A 448 -11.59 38.17 -22.65
CA TYR A 448 -12.98 38.36 -22.22
C TYR A 448 -13.72 37.08 -21.78
N ASN A 449 -13.47 35.94 -22.45
CA ASN A 449 -14.09 34.66 -22.10
C ASN A 449 -13.62 34.08 -20.74
N ASP A 450 -12.73 34.76 -20.02
CA ASP A 450 -12.29 34.34 -18.72
C ASP A 450 -13.26 34.77 -17.60
N LYS A 451 -14.13 33.83 -17.21
CA LYS A 451 -15.06 33.96 -16.08
C LYS A 451 -14.44 34.45 -14.75
N LEU A 452 -13.12 34.35 -14.58
CA LEU A 452 -12.46 34.76 -13.33
C LEU A 452 -12.47 36.27 -13.10
N PHE A 453 -12.45 37.08 -14.15
CA PHE A 453 -12.43 38.54 -14.06
C PHE A 453 -13.62 39.19 -14.75
N GLU A 454 -14.70 38.42 -14.95
CA GLU A 454 -15.89 38.83 -15.69
C GLU A 454 -16.52 40.09 -15.10
N GLU A 455 -16.61 40.20 -13.77
CA GLU A 455 -17.16 41.39 -13.09
C GLU A 455 -16.28 42.63 -13.27
N LEU A 456 -14.95 42.47 -13.14
CA LEU A 456 -13.98 43.54 -13.34
C LEU A 456 -14.05 44.07 -14.79
N PHE A 457 -14.08 43.15 -15.77
CA PHE A 457 -14.21 43.50 -17.18
C PHE A 457 -15.56 44.15 -17.48
N LYS A 458 -16.67 43.62 -16.96
CA LYS A 458 -18.00 44.22 -17.14
C LYS A 458 -18.09 45.62 -16.58
N SER A 459 -17.56 45.85 -15.37
CA SER A 459 -17.52 47.19 -14.78
C SER A 459 -16.74 48.17 -15.66
N PHE A 460 -15.56 47.77 -16.14
CA PHE A 460 -14.75 48.62 -17.01
C PHE A 460 -15.43 48.93 -18.35
N LEU A 461 -16.03 47.92 -19.00
CA LEU A 461 -16.73 48.09 -20.26
C LEU A 461 -17.87 49.10 -20.12
N LYS A 462 -18.66 48.98 -19.04
CA LYS A 462 -19.74 49.91 -18.71
C LYS A 462 -19.26 51.36 -18.59
N ASP A 463 -18.12 51.59 -17.95
CA ASP A 463 -17.60 52.94 -17.72
C ASP A 463 -16.91 53.55 -18.95
N ASN A 464 -16.59 52.74 -19.97
CA ASN A 464 -15.80 53.15 -21.13
C ASN A 464 -16.51 52.99 -22.48
N ILE A 465 -17.84 52.79 -22.51
CA ILE A 465 -18.64 52.65 -23.74
C ILE A 465 -18.33 53.73 -24.79
N PRO A 466 -18.25 55.04 -24.48
CA PRO A 466 -17.94 56.05 -25.49
C PRO A 466 -16.58 55.85 -26.17
N LYS A 467 -15.55 55.41 -25.42
CA LYS A 467 -14.22 55.14 -25.96
C LYS A 467 -14.20 53.88 -26.82
N ILE A 468 -14.97 52.85 -26.44
CA ILE A 468 -15.13 51.61 -27.22
C ILE A 468 -15.74 51.94 -28.59
N ILE A 469 -16.82 52.73 -28.60
CA ILE A 469 -17.49 53.17 -29.84
C ILE A 469 -16.55 54.02 -30.69
N HIS A 470 -15.82 54.95 -30.07
CA HIS A 470 -14.81 55.75 -30.77
C HIS A 470 -13.71 54.89 -31.40
N ARG A 471 -13.21 53.87 -30.68
CA ARG A 471 -12.21 52.92 -31.19
C ARG A 471 -12.75 52.12 -32.38
N PHE A 472 -14.01 51.65 -32.30
CA PHE A 472 -14.67 50.96 -33.42
C PHE A 472 -14.76 51.85 -34.67
N LYS A 473 -15.10 53.13 -34.52
CA LYS A 473 -15.12 54.09 -35.64
C LYS A 473 -13.76 54.32 -36.29
N LEU A 474 -12.68 54.24 -35.51
CA LEU A 474 -11.31 54.42 -35.98
C LEU A 474 -10.66 53.12 -36.48
N SER A 475 -11.43 52.05 -36.68
CA SER A 475 -10.89 50.78 -37.18
C SER A 475 -10.23 50.94 -38.54
N SER A 476 -8.93 50.65 -38.60
CA SER A 476 -8.07 50.90 -39.76
C SER A 476 -7.63 49.64 -40.51
N SER A 477 -8.12 48.47 -40.10
CA SER A 477 -7.88 47.19 -40.81
C SER A 477 -9.00 46.19 -40.53
N TYR A 478 -9.17 45.18 -41.39
CA TYR A 478 -10.22 44.17 -41.23
C TYR A 478 -10.13 43.40 -39.88
N PRO A 479 -8.94 42.97 -39.40
CA PRO A 479 -8.83 42.33 -38.08
C PRO A 479 -9.14 43.28 -36.93
N ASN A 480 -8.76 44.56 -37.05
CA ASN A 480 -9.04 45.58 -36.05
C ASN A 480 -10.55 45.86 -35.93
N ALA A 481 -11.24 45.99 -37.07
CA ALA A 481 -12.70 46.14 -37.12
C ALA A 481 -13.42 44.94 -36.49
N ALA A 482 -12.99 43.72 -36.79
CA ALA A 482 -13.55 42.51 -36.18
C ALA A 482 -13.33 42.48 -34.66
N SER A 483 -12.13 42.80 -34.18
CA SER A 483 -11.81 42.83 -32.75
C SER A 483 -12.65 43.87 -32.00
N ASN A 484 -12.74 45.10 -32.51
CA ASN A 484 -13.53 46.16 -31.89
C ASN A 484 -15.04 45.86 -31.95
N ALA A 485 -15.54 45.22 -33.02
CA ALA A 485 -16.93 44.79 -33.12
C ALA A 485 -17.27 43.68 -32.11
N ASN A 486 -16.34 42.75 -31.87
CA ASN A 486 -16.51 41.76 -30.80
C ASN A 486 -16.55 42.42 -29.43
N LEU A 487 -15.71 43.43 -29.17
CA LEU A 487 -15.77 44.19 -27.92
C LEU A 487 -17.12 44.90 -27.72
N LEU A 488 -17.78 45.35 -28.79
CA LEU A 488 -19.13 45.89 -28.72
C LEU A 488 -20.16 44.83 -28.32
N ASN A 489 -20.04 43.59 -28.82
CA ASN A 489 -20.87 42.47 -28.35
C ASN A 489 -20.75 42.29 -26.84
N GLU A 490 -19.54 42.38 -26.33
CA GLU A 490 -19.27 42.18 -24.91
C GLU A 490 -19.77 43.31 -24.02
N ALA A 491 -19.86 44.52 -24.57
CA ALA A 491 -20.38 45.68 -23.89
C ALA A 491 -21.90 45.89 -24.08
N ALA A 492 -22.57 45.07 -24.90
CA ALA A 492 -23.94 45.27 -25.38
C ALA A 492 -24.96 45.58 -24.28
N ASP A 493 -24.84 44.91 -23.12
CA ASP A 493 -25.74 45.05 -21.96
C ASP A 493 -25.74 46.47 -21.37
N PHE A 494 -24.70 47.27 -21.67
CA PHE A 494 -24.50 48.62 -21.15
C PHE A 494 -24.69 49.72 -22.20
N ILE A 495 -24.97 49.36 -23.46
CA ILE A 495 -25.10 50.31 -24.56
C ILE A 495 -26.47 50.99 -24.50
N SER A 496 -26.47 52.32 -24.40
CA SER A 496 -27.69 53.12 -24.41
C SER A 496 -28.29 53.26 -25.82
N LEU A 497 -29.59 53.59 -25.92
CA LEU A 497 -30.28 53.74 -27.20
C LEU A 497 -29.60 54.73 -28.19
N PRO A 498 -29.08 55.90 -27.76
CA PRO A 498 -28.33 56.79 -28.65
C PRO A 498 -27.04 56.15 -29.18
N GLN A 499 -26.34 55.39 -28.34
CA GLN A 499 -25.10 54.71 -28.68
C GLN A 499 -25.32 53.55 -29.64
N TRP A 500 -26.43 52.81 -29.50
CA TRP A 500 -26.84 51.79 -30.48
C TRP A 500 -26.96 52.38 -31.89
N LYS A 501 -27.64 53.52 -32.03
CA LYS A 501 -27.75 54.22 -33.33
C LYS A 501 -26.39 54.66 -33.85
N GLU A 502 -25.51 55.12 -32.96
CA GLU A 502 -24.16 55.55 -33.31
C GLU A 502 -23.30 54.39 -33.84
N ILE A 503 -23.35 53.22 -33.21
CA ILE A 503 -22.64 52.00 -33.62
C ILE A 503 -23.13 51.52 -34.99
N LEU A 504 -24.44 51.43 -35.18
CA LEU A 504 -25.03 50.99 -36.44
C LEU A 504 -24.74 51.96 -37.58
N LYS A 505 -24.64 53.26 -37.29
CA LYS A 505 -24.17 54.25 -38.26
C LYS A 505 -22.69 54.04 -38.60
N ALA A 506 -21.84 53.86 -37.58
CA ALA A 506 -20.40 53.67 -37.69
C ALA A 506 -20.03 52.47 -38.57
N PHE A 507 -20.86 51.42 -38.60
CA PHE A 507 -20.67 50.27 -39.49
C PHE A 507 -20.46 50.67 -40.96
N PHE A 508 -21.13 51.72 -41.42
CA PHE A 508 -21.06 52.20 -42.81
C PHE A 508 -20.02 53.30 -43.03
N GLU A 509 -19.27 53.73 -42.01
CA GLU A 509 -18.38 54.90 -42.09
C GLU A 509 -17.01 54.58 -42.72
N SER A 510 -16.60 53.31 -42.78
CA SER A 510 -15.30 52.89 -43.32
C SER A 510 -15.38 51.53 -44.02
N ASN A 511 -14.64 51.39 -45.13
CA ASN A 511 -14.51 50.13 -45.88
C ASN A 511 -13.91 49.02 -45.01
N GLU A 512 -12.98 49.37 -44.12
CA GLU A 512 -12.34 48.45 -43.18
C GLU A 512 -13.33 47.81 -42.21
N ILE A 513 -14.48 48.46 -41.98
CA ILE A 513 -15.55 47.96 -41.10
C ILE A 513 -16.52 47.06 -41.86
N TYR A 514 -17.26 47.59 -42.83
CA TYR A 514 -18.30 46.81 -43.51
C TYR A 514 -17.77 45.74 -44.48
N CYS A 515 -16.50 45.85 -44.93
CA CYS A 515 -15.84 44.77 -45.68
C CYS A 515 -15.07 43.79 -44.77
N SER A 516 -15.14 43.91 -43.44
CA SER A 516 -14.60 42.91 -42.54
C SER A 516 -15.65 41.81 -42.32
N HIS A 517 -15.40 40.61 -42.84
CA HIS A 517 -16.26 39.44 -42.58
C HIS A 517 -16.39 39.13 -41.08
N GLY A 518 -15.32 39.35 -40.30
CA GLY A 518 -15.33 39.19 -38.85
C GLY A 518 -16.21 40.24 -38.16
N CYS A 519 -16.16 41.51 -38.61
CA CYS A 519 -17.05 42.55 -38.11
C CYS A 519 -18.51 42.26 -38.46
N THR A 520 -18.78 41.80 -39.68
CA THR A 520 -20.14 41.46 -40.12
C THR A 520 -20.73 40.32 -39.28
N SER A 521 -19.93 39.27 -39.04
CA SER A 521 -20.31 38.15 -38.15
C SER A 521 -20.52 38.63 -36.70
N ALA A 522 -19.69 39.56 -36.23
CA ALA A 522 -19.88 40.16 -34.90
C ALA A 522 -21.20 40.94 -34.81
N PHE A 523 -21.62 41.63 -35.87
CA PHE A 523 -22.91 42.35 -35.89
C PHE A 523 -24.12 41.40 -35.94
N GLU A 524 -24.00 40.19 -36.48
CA GLU A 524 -25.04 39.16 -36.36
C GLU A 524 -25.23 38.76 -34.90
N SER A 525 -24.13 38.53 -34.18
CA SER A 525 -24.16 38.26 -32.74
C SER A 525 -24.70 39.46 -31.97
N LEU A 526 -24.35 40.68 -32.37
CA LEU A 526 -24.80 41.91 -31.72
C LEU A 526 -26.32 42.08 -31.86
N PHE A 527 -26.86 41.78 -33.04
CA PHE A 527 -28.28 41.76 -33.29
C PHE A 527 -28.99 40.74 -32.39
N LYS A 528 -28.54 39.47 -32.40
CA LYS A 528 -29.12 38.42 -31.55
C LYS A 528 -29.11 38.81 -30.07
N LYS A 529 -27.98 39.33 -29.58
CA LYS A 529 -27.85 39.80 -28.19
C LYS A 529 -28.79 40.97 -27.89
N SER A 530 -29.03 41.87 -28.85
CA SER A 530 -30.01 42.94 -28.67
C SER A 530 -31.45 42.44 -28.53
N ILE A 531 -31.80 41.33 -29.18
CA ILE A 531 -33.11 40.67 -29.04
C ILE A 531 -33.22 39.91 -27.72
N GLU A 532 -32.13 39.29 -27.26
CA GLU A 532 -32.08 38.67 -25.92
C GLU A 532 -32.28 39.72 -24.81
N LEU A 533 -31.73 40.92 -24.98
CA LEU A 533 -31.88 42.03 -24.04
C LEU A 533 -33.27 42.67 -24.10
N ASP A 534 -33.89 42.69 -25.27
CA ASP A 534 -35.22 43.25 -25.49
C ASP A 534 -35.95 42.44 -26.57
N VAL A 535 -37.03 41.77 -26.16
CA VAL A 535 -37.78 40.76 -26.95
C VAL A 535 -38.29 41.28 -28.31
N SER A 536 -38.21 42.59 -28.55
CA SER A 536 -38.65 43.25 -29.79
C SER A 536 -37.50 43.83 -30.62
N VAL A 537 -37.55 43.67 -31.94
CA VAL A 537 -36.61 44.31 -32.88
C VAL A 537 -36.81 45.82 -32.83
N LYS A 538 -35.78 46.53 -32.37
CA LYS A 538 -35.85 47.98 -32.24
C LYS A 538 -35.84 48.70 -33.59
N PRO A 539 -36.52 49.86 -33.70
CA PRO A 539 -36.62 50.61 -34.97
C PRO A 539 -35.27 50.97 -35.62
N TYR A 540 -34.21 51.11 -34.83
CA TYR A 540 -32.87 51.39 -35.36
C TYR A 540 -32.27 50.20 -36.13
N TRP A 541 -32.65 48.97 -35.81
CA TRP A 541 -32.25 47.77 -36.56
C TRP A 541 -33.00 47.65 -37.89
N LEU A 542 -34.25 48.10 -37.96
CA LEU A 542 -35.01 48.21 -39.21
C LEU A 542 -34.31 49.18 -40.18
N SER A 543 -33.99 50.39 -39.71
CA SER A 543 -33.26 51.37 -40.51
C SER A 543 -31.87 50.87 -40.92
N PHE A 544 -31.19 50.13 -40.05
CA PHE A 544 -29.90 49.51 -40.37
C PHE A 544 -30.05 48.44 -41.46
N ARG A 545 -31.06 47.56 -41.35
CA ARG A 545 -31.35 46.50 -42.30
C ARG A 545 -31.70 47.02 -43.69
N GLU A 546 -32.50 48.08 -43.78
CA GLU A 546 -32.79 48.76 -45.04
C GLU A 546 -31.49 49.29 -45.68
N LYS A 547 -30.64 49.92 -44.87
CA LYS A 547 -29.37 50.49 -45.32
C LYS A 547 -28.36 49.43 -45.78
N LEU A 548 -28.40 48.20 -45.25
CA LEU A 548 -27.56 47.10 -45.74
C LEU A 548 -27.78 46.76 -47.22
N ASN A 549 -28.92 47.13 -47.81
CA ASN A 549 -29.16 46.94 -49.25
C ASN A 549 -28.24 47.82 -50.12
N SER A 550 -27.64 48.89 -49.58
CA SER A 550 -26.67 49.69 -50.31
C SER A 550 -25.30 49.01 -50.49
N LEU A 551 -25.12 47.79 -49.94
CA LEU A 551 -23.86 47.04 -49.92
C LEU A 551 -23.91 45.74 -50.75
N ASN A 552 -24.83 45.64 -51.73
CA ASN A 552 -25.09 44.39 -52.48
C ASN A 552 -23.95 43.95 -53.42
N ASP A 553 -23.01 44.83 -53.79
CA ASP A 553 -21.99 44.55 -54.82
C ASP A 553 -20.55 44.48 -54.25
N LEU A 554 -20.34 43.78 -53.13
CA LEU A 554 -19.06 43.72 -52.40
C LEU A 554 -18.22 42.45 -52.64
N GLY A 555 -18.56 41.62 -53.63
CA GLY A 555 -17.79 40.41 -53.96
C GLY A 555 -17.81 39.37 -52.84
N THR A 556 -16.64 38.91 -52.35
CA THR A 556 -16.56 37.84 -51.33
C THR A 556 -17.21 38.19 -49.99
N ASN A 557 -17.41 39.47 -49.68
CA ASN A 557 -18.11 39.93 -48.48
C ASN A 557 -19.63 39.96 -48.61
N GLU A 558 -20.16 39.89 -49.83
CA GLU A 558 -21.59 39.89 -50.11
C GLU A 558 -22.31 38.75 -49.38
N ARG A 559 -21.66 37.58 -49.29
CA ARG A 559 -22.17 36.42 -48.54
C ARG A 559 -22.40 36.73 -47.05
N TYR A 560 -21.47 37.44 -46.40
CA TYR A 560 -21.57 37.75 -44.97
C TYR A 560 -22.62 38.85 -44.71
N ILE A 561 -22.67 39.86 -45.57
CA ILE A 561 -23.70 40.91 -45.50
C ILE A 561 -25.09 40.29 -45.71
N ASN A 562 -25.24 39.37 -46.67
CA ASN A 562 -26.50 38.66 -46.90
C ASN A 562 -26.86 37.72 -45.74
N SER A 563 -25.87 37.12 -45.07
CA SER A 563 -26.09 36.37 -43.83
C SER A 563 -26.66 37.26 -42.73
N LEU A 564 -26.07 38.45 -42.50
CA LEU A 564 -26.57 39.42 -41.52
C LEU A 564 -27.98 39.90 -41.83
N LYS A 565 -28.28 40.16 -43.11
CA LYS A 565 -29.63 40.49 -43.55
C LYS A 565 -30.63 39.39 -43.21
N ASN A 566 -30.31 38.14 -43.57
CA ASN A 566 -31.18 37.00 -43.32
C ASN A 566 -31.41 36.77 -41.82
N VAL A 567 -30.39 36.96 -40.98
CA VAL A 567 -30.52 36.86 -39.51
C VAL A 567 -31.53 37.90 -38.99
N ILE A 568 -31.46 39.13 -39.48
CA ILE A 568 -32.42 40.18 -39.08
C ILE A 568 -33.82 39.88 -39.61
N ASP A 569 -33.93 39.51 -40.89
CA ASP A 569 -35.22 39.23 -41.54
C ASP A 569 -35.96 38.06 -40.88
N SER A 570 -35.23 36.99 -40.53
CA SER A 570 -35.82 35.81 -39.88
C SER A 570 -36.47 36.12 -38.53
N GLN A 571 -35.97 37.13 -37.81
CA GLN A 571 -36.56 37.55 -36.54
C GLN A 571 -37.76 38.48 -36.76
N LEU A 572 -37.73 39.30 -37.81
CA LEU A 572 -38.87 40.13 -38.22
C LEU A 572 -40.07 39.32 -38.71
N GLU A 573 -39.85 38.11 -39.22
CA GLU A 573 -40.91 37.17 -39.59
C GLU A 573 -41.56 36.46 -38.39
N LEU A 574 -40.90 36.49 -37.22
CA LEU A 574 -41.35 35.84 -35.97
C LEU A 574 -42.10 36.80 -35.01
N GLU A 575 -41.95 38.12 -35.21
CA GLU A 575 -42.68 39.19 -34.51
C GLU A 575 -43.99 39.55 -35.20
#